data_AF-A0A349UP23-F1
#
_entry.id   AF-A0A349UP23-F1
#
_cell.length_a   1.000
_cell.length_b   1.000
_cell.length_c   1.000
_cell.angle_alpha   90.00
_cell.angle_beta   90.00
_cell.angle_gamma   90.00
#
_symmetry.space_group_name_H-M   'P 1'
#
loop_
_entity.id
_entity.type
_entity.pdbx_description
1 polymer ?
#
loop_
_entity_poly.entity_id
_entity_poly.type
_entity_poly.pdbx_seq_one_letter_code
_entity_poly.pdbx_strand_id
1 'polypeptide(L)'
;LGAHEFARQYEWWTCKSQPNVFKRLDTESDPEAGLTAMDFRAGLALLPFLPMSPGDVPLIFKGLARGSLVQFDRGDLSKLRRFVDRHREHFADMGEAMDELAAAEDAYRNSQPDVTHNHVRLLYSRKLWAGIFDAAVTGWQVRNITDEETTRRLRRSRTMTFLFALASLLPLLGVTAAVAALVIGLRTGAPGWPLTGAVAALAVVPGALGRLVRRLWGRADARRHLAALLTSPAYLLRAVRAHAVETAIRWLHAGRISEATAQAIARNPLVFFAHLPLSVLPVFLHKLLTDWRYVVGLVQYIVVRPLRLYFKPAAREQWLREMVSEGKRKHMLTDEDADRILSRIHEPFIQKYLKSLAVHVCTLPVTQIVSVTVAGIYLYMHPEFSREQAAKAALAILGLFQITPISPGSLARGLYVLYLVIRERNFKDYNIAVFLGFFKYVGYLAFPIQMAYRYPALARFMAAHWATGAVHIVPVFGEHGALLEHAVFDLFYNRPLTIRRRMKERAALRANMSARSWHAVPLAAAAVGVFALADWFCLRTWGTLPTLANLWAVVLLTPAALGAAVTLLACGAPTPRRVVLA
;
A
#
# COMPACT_ATOMS: atom_id res chain seq x y z
N LEU A 1 -15.92 -25.44 12.83
CA LEU A 1 -14.99 -25.75 11.72
C LEU A 1 -13.56 -26.06 12.19
N GLY A 2 -12.92 -25.27 13.07
CA GLY A 2 -11.50 -25.51 13.42
C GLY A 2 -10.51 -24.82 12.47
N ALA A 3 -11.03 -24.11 11.46
CA ALA A 3 -10.31 -23.33 10.46
C ALA A 3 -10.04 -21.87 10.91
N HIS A 4 -9.69 -21.69 12.19
CA HIS A 4 -9.46 -20.37 12.82
C HIS A 4 -8.34 -19.55 12.17
N GLU A 5 -7.51 -20.21 11.37
CA GLU A 5 -6.40 -19.65 10.63
C GLU A 5 -6.71 -19.46 9.13
N PHE A 6 -7.76 -20.07 8.58
CA PHE A 6 -8.18 -19.89 7.18
C PHE A 6 -9.00 -18.60 6.96
N ALA A 7 -9.74 -18.15 7.99
CA ALA A 7 -10.65 -16.99 7.89
C ALA A 7 -9.94 -15.65 7.55
N ARG A 8 -8.62 -15.58 7.72
CA ARG A 8 -7.80 -14.37 7.52
C ARG A 8 -7.91 -13.77 6.12
N GLN A 9 -8.00 -14.61 5.10
CA GLN A 9 -8.06 -14.15 3.71
C GLN A 9 -9.44 -13.61 3.33
N TYR A 10 -10.45 -13.78 4.19
CA TYR A 10 -11.82 -13.36 3.93
C TYR A 10 -12.18 -12.03 4.61
N GLU A 11 -11.28 -11.48 5.43
CA GLU A 11 -11.52 -10.26 6.19
C GLU A 11 -10.77 -9.06 5.58
N TRP A 12 -11.52 -8.10 5.04
CA TRP A 12 -11.02 -6.93 4.29
C TRP A 12 -10.06 -6.01 5.08
N TRP A 13 -10.22 -5.91 6.40
CA TRP A 13 -9.38 -5.06 7.26
C TRP A 13 -7.96 -5.60 7.46
N THR A 14 -7.70 -6.82 6.96
CA THR A 14 -6.34 -7.38 6.89
C THR A 14 -5.51 -6.74 5.79
N CYS A 15 -6.07 -5.90 4.90
CA CYS A 15 -5.33 -5.27 3.79
C CYS A 15 -4.50 -6.27 2.93
N LYS A 16 -4.82 -7.56 3.02
CA LYS A 16 -4.27 -8.63 2.21
C LYS A 16 -5.30 -8.91 1.14
N SER A 17 -4.89 -8.88 -0.11
CA SER A 17 -5.79 -9.15 -1.21
C SER A 17 -6.26 -10.59 -1.20
N GLN A 18 -7.39 -10.80 -1.88
CA GLN A 18 -7.98 -12.09 -2.17
C GLN A 18 -7.59 -12.51 -3.59
N PRO A 19 -6.44 -13.16 -3.82
CA PRO A 19 -6.16 -13.77 -5.13
C PRO A 19 -6.94 -15.08 -5.36
N ASN A 20 -7.89 -15.42 -4.49
CA ASN A 20 -8.24 -16.81 -4.20
C ASN A 20 -9.74 -17.13 -4.36
N VAL A 21 -10.57 -16.22 -4.87
CA VAL A 21 -11.97 -16.55 -5.22
C VAL A 21 -12.08 -16.62 -6.73
N PHE A 22 -12.17 -17.83 -7.25
CA PHE A 22 -12.35 -18.12 -8.67
C PHE A 22 -13.83 -18.18 -9.00
N LYS A 23 -14.19 -17.75 -10.21
CA LYS A 23 -15.52 -18.00 -10.77
C LYS A 23 -15.46 -19.29 -11.56
N ARG A 24 -16.36 -20.22 -11.31
CA ARG A 24 -16.50 -21.37 -12.20
C ARG A 24 -17.08 -20.90 -13.54
N LEU A 25 -16.51 -21.38 -14.63
CA LEU A 25 -16.88 -20.95 -15.99
C LEU A 25 -18.36 -21.23 -16.31
N ASP A 26 -18.93 -22.29 -15.74
CA ASP A 26 -20.33 -22.68 -15.92
C ASP A 26 -21.33 -21.74 -15.24
N THR A 27 -20.88 -20.83 -14.37
CA THR A 27 -21.74 -19.87 -13.66
C THR A 27 -21.42 -18.41 -13.98
N GLU A 28 -20.71 -18.15 -15.07
CA GLU A 28 -20.26 -16.80 -15.46
C GLU A 28 -21.43 -15.79 -15.59
N SER A 29 -22.60 -16.25 -16.02
CA SER A 29 -23.80 -15.44 -16.22
C SER A 29 -24.52 -15.01 -14.94
N ASP A 30 -24.26 -15.65 -13.81
CA ASP A 30 -24.84 -15.32 -12.52
C ASP A 30 -23.73 -14.81 -11.59
N PRO A 31 -23.68 -13.51 -11.23
CA PRO A 31 -22.64 -12.93 -10.39
C PRO A 31 -22.46 -13.60 -9.03
N GLU A 32 -23.52 -14.18 -8.45
CA GLU A 32 -23.51 -14.74 -7.09
C GLU A 32 -23.18 -16.25 -7.07
N ALA A 33 -23.41 -16.98 -8.17
CA ALA A 33 -23.23 -18.44 -8.21
C ALA A 33 -21.80 -18.91 -8.57
N GLY A 34 -21.37 -20.07 -8.07
CA GLY A 34 -20.09 -20.71 -8.47
C GLY A 34 -18.82 -19.93 -8.13
N LEU A 35 -18.89 -19.07 -7.10
CA LEU A 35 -17.71 -18.54 -6.44
C LEU A 35 -17.00 -19.69 -5.69
N THR A 36 -15.78 -19.99 -6.10
CA THR A 36 -14.96 -21.08 -5.55
C THR A 36 -13.72 -20.48 -4.90
N ALA A 37 -13.62 -20.62 -3.58
CA ALA A 37 -12.43 -20.18 -2.88
C ALA A 37 -11.33 -21.26 -2.95
N MET A 38 -10.12 -20.90 -3.34
CA MET A 38 -8.96 -21.78 -3.44
C MET A 38 -7.74 -21.12 -2.78
N ASP A 39 -7.26 -21.71 -1.69
CA ASP A 39 -6.11 -21.20 -0.94
C ASP A 39 -4.79 -21.79 -1.46
N PHE A 40 -3.71 -21.00 -1.45
CA PHE A 40 -2.42 -21.34 -2.03
C PHE A 40 -1.22 -21.13 -1.10
N ARG A 41 -1.39 -20.73 0.17
CA ARG A 41 -0.24 -20.35 1.02
C ARG A 41 -0.17 -21.02 2.40
N ALA A 42 -0.03 -22.33 2.41
CA ALA A 42 0.27 -23.08 3.63
C ALA A 42 1.63 -22.69 4.24
N GLY A 43 1.67 -22.50 5.57
CA GLY A 43 2.90 -22.65 6.37
C GLY A 43 3.74 -21.39 6.65
N LEU A 44 3.31 -20.19 6.26
CA LEU A 44 4.02 -18.97 6.67
C LEU A 44 3.80 -18.70 8.17
N ALA A 45 4.83 -18.39 8.96
CA ALA A 45 4.64 -18.03 10.38
C ALA A 45 4.41 -16.52 10.54
N LEU A 46 3.38 -16.14 11.29
CA LEU A 46 3.19 -14.78 11.78
C LEU A 46 4.08 -14.57 13.01
N LEU A 47 5.12 -13.77 12.81
CA LEU A 47 6.06 -13.41 13.87
C LEU A 47 5.43 -12.31 14.74
N PRO A 48 5.54 -12.39 16.08
CA PRO A 48 4.92 -11.42 16.98
C PRO A 48 5.34 -9.97 16.76
N PHE A 49 6.54 -9.76 16.22
CA PHE A 49 7.16 -8.46 15.99
C PHE A 49 7.07 -7.99 14.53
N LEU A 50 6.43 -8.77 13.65
CA LEU A 50 6.29 -8.43 12.24
C LEU A 50 4.87 -8.72 11.74
N PRO A 51 3.85 -7.98 12.22
CA PRO A 51 2.51 -8.09 11.68
C PRO A 51 2.54 -7.60 10.22
N MET A 52 2.12 -8.47 9.29
CA MET A 52 2.04 -8.14 7.87
C MET A 52 0.79 -7.33 7.53
N SER A 53 -0.09 -7.15 8.50
CA SER A 53 -1.32 -6.38 8.42
C SER A 53 -1.83 -6.00 9.81
N PRO A 54 -2.68 -4.97 9.93
CA PRO A 54 -3.43 -4.68 11.16
C PRO A 54 -4.22 -5.91 11.63
N GLY A 55 -4.73 -6.68 10.66
CA GLY A 55 -5.26 -8.06 10.72
C GLY A 55 -4.60 -8.99 11.74
N ASP A 56 -3.26 -8.95 11.74
CA ASP A 56 -2.45 -9.99 12.35
C ASP A 56 -2.26 -9.79 13.86
N VAL A 57 -2.43 -8.57 14.38
CA VAL A 57 -2.13 -8.25 15.77
C VAL A 57 -3.02 -9.03 16.76
N PRO A 58 -4.37 -9.02 16.63
CA PRO A 58 -5.22 -9.80 17.52
C PRO A 58 -4.98 -11.32 17.40
N LEU A 59 -4.58 -11.78 16.22
CA LEU A 59 -4.30 -13.20 15.96
C LEU A 59 -3.00 -13.62 16.63
N ILE A 60 -1.94 -12.82 16.51
CA ILE A 60 -0.67 -13.02 17.23
C ILE A 60 -0.94 -13.18 18.73
N PHE A 61 -1.77 -12.32 19.32
CA PHE A 61 -2.15 -12.44 20.73
C PHE A 61 -2.90 -13.74 21.03
N LYS A 62 -3.86 -14.14 20.18
CA LYS A 62 -4.57 -15.42 20.33
C LYS A 62 -3.63 -16.62 20.20
N GLY A 63 -2.63 -16.55 19.31
CA GLY A 63 -1.59 -17.55 19.13
C GLY A 63 -0.68 -17.69 20.35
N LEU A 64 -0.18 -16.57 20.84
CA LEU A 64 0.62 -16.53 22.06
C LEU A 64 -0.16 -17.07 23.26
N ALA A 65 -1.44 -16.72 23.38
CA ALA A 65 -2.32 -17.22 24.46
C ALA A 65 -2.52 -18.74 24.43
N ARG A 66 -2.46 -19.39 23.26
CA ARG A 66 -2.50 -20.87 23.11
C ARG A 66 -1.11 -21.53 23.13
N GLY A 67 -0.03 -20.75 23.34
CA GLY A 67 1.34 -21.25 23.37
C GLY A 67 1.91 -21.65 22.01
N SER A 68 1.37 -21.15 20.89
CA SER A 68 1.86 -21.49 19.56
C SER A 68 1.96 -20.27 18.64
N LEU A 69 2.98 -20.24 17.78
CA LEU A 69 3.02 -19.24 16.71
C LEU A 69 1.79 -19.42 15.81
N VAL A 70 1.21 -18.31 15.38
CA VAL A 70 0.18 -18.34 14.34
C VAL A 70 0.85 -18.64 13.02
N GLN A 71 0.49 -19.73 12.37
CA GLN A 71 1.01 -20.07 11.04
C GLN A 71 -0.08 -19.79 10.01
N PHE A 72 0.21 -19.82 8.71
CA PHE A 72 -0.81 -19.79 7.68
C PHE A 72 -1.41 -21.19 7.52
N ASP A 73 -2.74 -21.26 7.51
CA ASP A 73 -3.54 -22.46 7.25
C ASP A 73 -3.41 -23.61 8.25
N ARG A 74 -3.06 -23.33 9.52
CA ARG A 74 -3.05 -24.38 10.55
C ARG A 74 -4.46 -24.66 11.07
N GLY A 75 -5.01 -25.78 10.64
CA GLY A 75 -6.28 -26.30 11.15
C GLY A 75 -6.16 -27.00 12.50
N ASP A 76 -7.22 -26.91 13.30
CA ASP A 76 -7.43 -27.79 14.46
C ASP A 76 -8.24 -29.01 14.00
N LEU A 77 -7.54 -30.09 13.63
CA LEU A 77 -8.17 -31.33 13.13
C LEU A 77 -9.12 -31.96 14.17
N SER A 78 -8.86 -31.79 15.47
CA SER A 78 -9.76 -32.29 16.51
C SER A 78 -11.08 -31.51 16.53
N LYS A 79 -11.02 -30.18 16.36
CA LYS A 79 -12.24 -29.36 16.18
C LYS A 79 -12.93 -29.62 14.85
N LEU A 80 -12.19 -29.89 13.78
CA LEU A 80 -12.75 -30.24 12.48
C LEU A 80 -13.51 -31.57 12.56
N ARG A 81 -12.89 -32.61 13.12
CA ARG A 81 -13.53 -33.91 13.32
C ARG A 81 -14.81 -33.80 14.15
N ARG A 82 -14.77 -33.11 15.30
CA ARG A 82 -15.97 -32.84 16.10
C ARG A 82 -17.06 -32.08 15.33
N PHE A 83 -16.68 -31.20 14.41
CA PHE A 83 -17.63 -30.45 13.59
C PHE A 83 -18.27 -31.38 12.54
N VAL A 84 -17.47 -32.16 11.83
CA VAL A 84 -17.94 -33.16 10.85
C VAL A 84 -18.87 -34.17 11.54
N ASP A 85 -18.50 -34.67 12.71
CA ASP A 85 -19.33 -35.60 13.49
C ASP A 85 -20.68 -34.99 13.88
N ARG A 86 -20.70 -33.71 14.29
CA ARG A 86 -21.95 -33.00 14.63
C ARG A 86 -22.84 -32.74 13.42
N HIS A 87 -22.27 -32.66 12.22
CA HIS A 87 -22.98 -32.37 10.98
C HIS A 87 -22.93 -33.55 10.02
N ARG A 88 -22.89 -34.78 10.54
CA ARG A 88 -22.61 -36.01 9.77
C ARG A 88 -23.49 -36.16 8.52
N GLU A 89 -24.75 -35.76 8.57
CA GLU A 89 -25.66 -35.79 7.42
C GLU A 89 -25.16 -34.99 6.21
N HIS A 90 -24.46 -33.88 6.45
CA HIS A 90 -23.91 -33.02 5.39
C HIS A 90 -22.51 -33.45 4.90
N PHE A 91 -21.87 -34.42 5.58
CA PHE A 91 -20.49 -34.85 5.31
C PHE A 91 -20.37 -36.37 5.23
N ALA A 92 -21.47 -37.07 4.92
CA ALA A 92 -21.55 -38.52 4.96
C ALA A 92 -20.55 -39.21 3.99
N ASP A 93 -20.20 -38.53 2.90
CA ASP A 93 -19.26 -38.95 1.86
C ASP A 93 -17.80 -38.51 2.12
N MET A 94 -17.55 -37.72 3.17
CA MET A 94 -16.24 -37.10 3.41
C MET A 94 -15.39 -37.83 4.48
N GLY A 95 -15.83 -39.01 4.94
CA GLY A 95 -15.12 -39.77 5.99
C GLY A 95 -13.69 -40.15 5.57
N GLU A 96 -13.54 -40.72 4.38
CA GLU A 96 -12.23 -41.12 3.83
C GLU A 96 -11.32 -39.90 3.61
N ALA A 97 -11.87 -38.82 3.04
CA ALA A 97 -11.14 -37.57 2.86
C ALA A 97 -10.66 -36.96 4.19
N MET A 98 -11.42 -37.13 5.28
CA MET A 98 -11.01 -36.68 6.62
C MET A 98 -9.85 -37.52 7.18
N ASP A 99 -9.83 -38.83 6.92
CA ASP A 99 -8.72 -39.70 7.33
C ASP A 99 -7.46 -39.45 6.49
N GLU A 100 -7.61 -39.24 5.18
CA GLU A 100 -6.52 -38.83 4.29
C GLU A 100 -5.93 -37.49 4.73
N LEU A 101 -6.79 -36.50 5.03
CA LEU A 101 -6.37 -35.20 5.54
C LEU A 101 -5.59 -35.33 6.85
N ALA A 102 -6.04 -36.19 7.77
CA ALA A 102 -5.36 -36.42 9.04
C ALA A 102 -3.96 -37.04 8.83
N ALA A 103 -3.83 -38.00 7.92
CA ALA A 103 -2.57 -38.63 7.58
C ALA A 103 -1.61 -37.64 6.89
N ALA A 104 -2.11 -36.86 5.94
CA ALA A 104 -1.35 -35.84 5.22
C ALA A 104 -0.85 -34.74 6.17
N GLU A 105 -1.70 -34.27 7.09
CA GLU A 105 -1.34 -33.26 8.08
C GLU A 105 -0.26 -33.78 9.05
N ASP A 106 -0.37 -35.03 9.53
CA ASP A 106 0.65 -35.61 10.42
C ASP A 106 1.98 -35.81 9.68
N ALA A 107 1.95 -36.29 8.44
CA ALA A 107 3.13 -36.40 7.60
C ALA A 107 3.81 -35.04 7.39
N TYR A 108 3.03 -34.01 7.05
CA TYR A 108 3.50 -32.64 6.85
C TYR A 108 4.09 -32.04 8.14
N ARG A 109 3.42 -32.18 9.28
CA ARG A 109 3.88 -31.65 10.57
C ARG A 109 5.19 -32.29 11.04
N ASN A 110 5.35 -33.59 10.79
CA ASN A 110 6.59 -34.31 11.09
C ASN A 110 7.67 -34.11 10.01
N SER A 111 7.38 -33.39 8.91
CA SER A 111 8.33 -33.09 7.84
C SER A 111 9.11 -31.79 8.07
N GLN A 112 8.79 -31.02 9.12
CA GLN A 112 9.36 -29.70 9.38
C GLN A 112 9.99 -29.59 10.77
N PRO A 113 11.05 -28.79 10.94
CA PRO A 113 11.63 -28.48 12.24
C PRO A 113 10.78 -27.45 13.01
N ASP A 114 9.48 -27.71 13.20
CA ASP A 114 8.57 -26.84 13.95
C ASP A 114 8.73 -27.04 15.47
N VAL A 115 9.39 -26.08 16.13
CA VAL A 115 9.61 -26.06 17.58
C VAL A 115 8.28 -26.00 18.35
N THR A 116 7.25 -25.36 17.80
CA THR A 116 5.95 -25.18 18.45
C THR A 116 5.07 -26.42 18.43
N HIS A 117 5.35 -27.38 17.54
CA HIS A 117 4.61 -28.64 17.45
C HIS A 117 5.41 -29.81 18.00
N ASN A 118 6.69 -29.89 17.64
CA ASN A 118 7.53 -31.03 17.97
C ASN A 118 8.23 -30.87 19.34
N HIS A 119 8.41 -29.64 19.84
CA HIS A 119 9.00 -29.33 21.14
C HIS A 119 10.29 -30.15 21.40
N VAL A 120 10.36 -30.85 22.54
CA VAL A 120 11.48 -31.69 22.95
C VAL A 120 11.77 -32.85 22.01
N ARG A 121 10.81 -33.29 21.16
CA ARG A 121 11.04 -34.38 20.19
C ARG A 121 12.14 -34.03 19.20
N LEU A 122 12.35 -32.75 18.91
CA LEU A 122 13.46 -32.30 18.05
C LEU A 122 14.84 -32.57 18.67
N LEU A 123 14.95 -32.77 19.99
CA LEU A 123 16.24 -33.02 20.63
C LEU A 123 16.66 -34.49 20.56
N TYR A 124 15.72 -35.45 20.43
CA TYR A 124 16.02 -36.88 20.55
C TYR A 124 15.37 -37.78 19.50
N SER A 125 14.28 -37.37 18.84
CA SER A 125 13.52 -38.26 17.96
C SER A 125 14.21 -38.48 16.62
N ARG A 126 14.88 -39.63 16.49
CA ARG A 126 15.54 -40.04 15.23
C ARG A 126 14.55 -40.19 14.07
N LYS A 127 13.33 -40.69 14.33
CA LYS A 127 12.26 -40.85 13.32
C LYS A 127 11.82 -39.49 12.76
N LEU A 128 11.67 -38.49 13.63
CA LEU A 128 11.32 -37.12 13.23
C LEU A 128 12.42 -36.51 12.36
N TRP A 129 13.69 -36.60 12.78
CA TRP A 129 14.81 -36.09 11.98
C TRP A 129 14.97 -36.78 10.64
N ALA A 130 14.70 -38.09 10.55
CA ALA A 130 14.68 -38.79 9.27
C ALA A 130 13.63 -38.20 8.32
N GLY A 131 12.39 -38.00 8.80
CA GLY A 131 11.33 -37.35 8.03
C GLY A 131 11.66 -35.93 7.60
N ILE A 132 12.21 -35.11 8.50
CA ILE A 132 12.65 -33.74 8.20
C ILE A 132 13.73 -33.73 7.11
N PHE A 133 14.72 -34.63 7.18
CA PHE A 133 15.77 -34.70 6.18
C PHE A 133 15.26 -35.21 4.82
N ASP A 134 14.36 -36.19 4.79
CA ASP A 134 13.76 -36.68 3.54
C ASP A 134 12.91 -35.60 2.87
N ALA A 135 12.15 -34.84 3.66
CA ALA A 135 11.39 -33.70 3.19
C ALA A 135 12.30 -32.56 2.71
N ALA A 136 13.40 -32.26 3.41
CA ALA A 136 14.37 -31.26 3.01
C ALA A 136 15.02 -31.60 1.67
N VAL A 137 15.45 -32.85 1.48
CA VAL A 137 16.03 -33.33 0.22
C VAL A 137 15.02 -33.26 -0.92
N THR A 138 13.77 -33.68 -0.67
CA THR A 138 12.68 -33.54 -1.65
C THR A 138 12.45 -32.08 -2.01
N GLY A 139 12.42 -31.18 -1.02
CA GLY A 139 12.30 -29.75 -1.24
C GLY A 139 13.46 -29.16 -2.05
N TRP A 140 14.68 -29.64 -1.86
CA TRP A 140 15.84 -29.18 -2.65
C TRP A 140 15.79 -29.68 -4.10
N GLN A 141 15.31 -30.91 -4.32
CA GLN A 141 15.08 -31.45 -5.66
C GLN A 141 13.99 -30.67 -6.40
N VAL A 142 12.82 -30.46 -5.78
CA VAL A 142 11.70 -29.70 -6.36
C VAL A 142 12.11 -28.26 -6.67
N ARG A 143 12.93 -27.63 -5.82
CA ARG A 143 13.45 -26.27 -6.05
C ARG A 143 14.66 -26.23 -7.00
N ASN A 144 15.04 -27.36 -7.59
CA ASN A 144 16.17 -27.49 -8.52
C ASN A 144 17.50 -26.96 -7.94
N ILE A 145 17.69 -27.14 -6.62
CA ILE A 145 18.92 -26.84 -5.90
C ILE A 145 19.91 -28.00 -6.05
N THR A 146 19.40 -29.23 -6.09
CA THR A 146 20.17 -30.46 -6.29
C THR A 146 19.76 -31.15 -7.58
N ASP A 147 20.73 -31.69 -8.31
CA ASP A 147 20.47 -32.61 -9.43
C ASP A 147 20.09 -34.01 -8.93
N GLU A 148 19.68 -34.88 -9.86
CA GLU A 148 19.19 -36.22 -9.53
C GLU A 148 20.29 -37.10 -8.88
N GLU A 149 21.54 -36.98 -9.33
CA GLU A 149 22.66 -37.72 -8.76
C GLU A 149 22.96 -37.27 -7.32
N THR A 150 23.04 -35.96 -7.09
CA THR A 150 23.30 -35.41 -5.75
C THR A 150 22.15 -35.71 -4.81
N THR A 151 20.91 -35.64 -5.29
CA THR A 151 19.71 -36.03 -4.53
C THR A 151 19.81 -37.48 -4.07
N ARG A 152 20.20 -38.42 -4.94
CA ARG A 152 20.41 -39.83 -4.57
C ARG A 152 21.51 -39.99 -3.51
N ARG A 153 22.61 -39.26 -3.62
CA ARG A 153 23.70 -39.28 -2.62
C ARG A 153 23.25 -38.75 -1.25
N LEU A 154 22.49 -37.65 -1.24
CA LEU A 154 21.95 -37.07 -0.01
C LEU A 154 20.94 -38.00 0.67
N ARG A 155 20.03 -38.65 -0.08
CA ARG A 155 19.10 -39.63 0.49
C ARG A 155 19.82 -40.82 1.15
N ARG A 156 20.98 -41.23 0.62
CA ARG A 156 21.79 -42.32 1.19
C ARG A 156 22.56 -41.94 2.45
N SER A 157 22.89 -40.66 2.65
CA SER A 157 23.72 -40.21 3.78
C SER A 157 23.08 -39.04 4.55
N ARG A 158 22.67 -39.33 5.79
CA ARG A 158 22.12 -38.33 6.71
C ARG A 158 23.16 -37.26 7.07
N THR A 159 24.43 -37.65 7.24
CA THR A 159 25.52 -36.72 7.53
C THR A 159 25.72 -35.72 6.38
N MET A 160 25.72 -36.17 5.13
CA MET A 160 25.82 -35.26 3.99
C MET A 160 24.61 -34.34 3.89
N THR A 161 23.40 -34.86 4.16
CA THR A 161 22.18 -34.05 4.20
C THR A 161 22.26 -32.97 5.27
N PHE A 162 22.75 -33.29 6.46
CA PHE A 162 22.97 -32.33 7.53
C PHE A 162 23.99 -31.26 7.15
N LEU A 163 25.15 -31.63 6.60
CA LEU A 163 26.17 -30.67 6.16
C LEU A 163 25.66 -29.76 5.01
N PHE A 164 24.89 -30.32 4.07
CA PHE A 164 24.25 -29.55 3.01
C PHE A 164 23.19 -28.58 3.55
N ALA A 165 22.45 -28.99 4.60
CA ALA A 165 21.54 -28.11 5.33
C ALA A 165 22.29 -27.01 6.09
N LEU A 166 23.43 -27.31 6.71
CA LEU A 166 24.26 -26.33 7.41
C LEU A 166 24.76 -25.22 6.47
N ALA A 167 25.12 -25.56 5.22
CA ALA A 167 25.47 -24.57 4.21
C ALA A 167 24.32 -23.59 3.90
N SER A 168 23.06 -23.97 4.17
CA SER A 168 21.91 -23.07 4.03
C SER A 168 21.73 -22.07 5.18
N LEU A 169 22.45 -22.25 6.30
CA LEU A 169 22.43 -21.35 7.46
C LEU A 169 23.45 -20.19 7.34
N LEU A 170 24.38 -20.24 6.38
CA LEU A 170 25.34 -19.16 6.12
C LEU A 170 24.71 -17.76 5.97
N PRO A 171 23.58 -17.56 5.25
CA PRO A 171 22.91 -16.26 5.20
C PRO A 171 22.45 -15.78 6.59
N LEU A 172 21.91 -16.69 7.41
CA LEU A 172 21.45 -16.36 8.77
C LEU A 172 22.62 -15.95 9.65
N LEU A 173 23.72 -16.71 9.62
CA LEU A 173 24.95 -16.39 10.34
C LEU A 173 25.50 -15.02 9.94
N GLY A 174 25.49 -14.70 8.64
CA GLY A 174 25.89 -13.39 8.14
C GLY A 174 25.04 -12.24 8.69
N VAL A 175 23.72 -12.39 8.68
CA VAL A 175 22.80 -11.39 9.27
C VAL A 175 23.02 -11.24 10.77
N THR A 176 23.17 -12.34 11.51
CA THR A 176 23.44 -12.27 12.96
C THR A 176 24.77 -11.60 13.27
N ALA A 177 25.82 -11.85 12.47
CA ALA A 177 27.11 -11.20 12.61
C ALA A 177 27.02 -9.70 12.27
N ALA A 178 26.26 -9.33 11.23
CA ALA A 178 26.02 -7.95 10.85
C ALA A 178 25.28 -7.17 11.95
N VAL A 179 24.26 -7.76 12.57
CA VAL A 179 23.54 -7.18 13.71
C VAL A 179 24.47 -7.03 14.93
N ALA A 180 25.25 -8.06 15.25
CA ALA A 180 26.22 -7.98 16.34
C ALA A 180 27.26 -6.86 16.12
N ALA A 181 27.81 -6.77 14.89
CA ALA A 181 28.75 -5.72 14.52
C ALA A 181 28.12 -4.32 14.62
N LEU A 182 26.85 -4.17 14.21
CA LEU A 182 26.11 -2.92 14.36
C LEU A 182 25.91 -2.55 15.85
N VAL A 183 25.50 -3.50 16.69
CA VAL A 183 25.29 -3.26 18.13
C VAL A 183 26.60 -2.89 18.82
N ILE A 184 27.69 -3.58 18.48
CA ILE A 184 29.03 -3.28 19.02
C ILE A 184 29.45 -1.88 18.57
N GLY A 185 29.32 -1.55 17.28
CA GLY A 185 29.70 -0.24 16.76
C GLY A 185 28.88 0.91 17.34
N LEU A 186 27.57 0.71 17.57
CA LEU A 186 26.71 1.67 18.26
C LEU A 186 27.13 1.86 19.73
N ARG A 187 27.58 0.81 20.42
CA ARG A 187 28.05 0.88 21.80
C ARG A 187 29.43 1.52 21.95
N THR A 188 30.34 1.26 21.03
CA THR A 188 31.72 1.81 21.07
C THR A 188 31.82 3.22 20.50
N GLY A 189 30.70 3.77 20.00
CA GLY A 189 30.65 5.10 19.42
C GLY A 189 31.48 5.24 18.15
N ALA A 190 31.82 4.13 17.46
CA ALA A 190 32.61 4.12 16.25
C ALA A 190 31.77 4.62 15.06
N PRO A 191 31.92 5.88 14.61
CA PRO A 191 31.11 6.38 13.52
C PRO A 191 31.93 6.23 12.23
N GLY A 192 31.39 5.54 11.25
CA GLY A 192 31.99 5.65 9.93
C GLY A 192 31.41 4.73 8.88
N TRP A 193 31.64 5.16 7.63
CA TRP A 193 31.46 4.37 6.43
C TRP A 193 32.17 2.98 6.46
N PRO A 194 33.27 2.74 7.22
CA PRO A 194 33.87 1.41 7.31
C PRO A 194 32.98 0.43 8.08
N LEU A 195 32.31 0.89 9.14
CA LEU A 195 31.36 0.07 9.91
C LEU A 195 30.14 -0.26 9.06
N THR A 196 29.58 0.71 8.34
CA THR A 196 28.44 0.46 7.45
C THR A 196 28.81 -0.47 6.30
N GLY A 197 30.01 -0.32 5.72
CA GLY A 197 30.56 -1.24 4.74
C GLY A 197 30.75 -2.67 5.28
N ALA A 198 31.30 -2.81 6.48
CA ALA A 198 31.50 -4.11 7.14
C ALA A 198 30.16 -4.79 7.47
N VAL A 199 29.20 -4.05 8.02
CA VAL A 199 27.84 -4.56 8.30
C VAL A 199 27.15 -5.02 7.01
N ALA A 200 27.23 -4.21 5.94
CA ALA A 200 26.67 -4.57 4.64
C ALA A 200 27.35 -5.83 4.05
N ALA A 201 28.68 -5.92 4.13
CA ALA A 201 29.42 -7.08 3.66
C ALA A 201 29.05 -8.36 4.43
N LEU A 202 28.98 -8.28 5.77
CA LEU A 202 28.57 -9.40 6.63
C LEU A 202 27.12 -9.85 6.35
N ALA A 203 26.23 -8.93 6.00
CA ALA A 203 24.84 -9.27 5.67
C ALA A 203 24.71 -9.96 4.29
N VAL A 204 25.51 -9.56 3.29
CA VAL A 204 25.32 -9.97 1.89
C VAL A 204 26.23 -11.12 1.48
N VAL A 205 27.53 -11.06 1.83
CA VAL A 205 28.57 -11.98 1.34
C VAL A 205 28.30 -13.43 1.77
N PRO A 206 28.02 -13.73 3.05
CA PRO A 206 27.75 -15.11 3.48
C PRO A 206 26.53 -15.72 2.78
N GLY A 207 25.51 -14.91 2.50
CA GLY A 207 24.33 -15.35 1.76
C GLY A 207 24.64 -15.69 0.30
N ALA A 208 25.45 -14.87 -0.38
CA ALA A 208 25.91 -15.14 -1.72
C ALA A 208 26.82 -16.38 -1.78
N LEU A 209 27.76 -16.49 -0.84
CA LEU A 209 28.69 -17.61 -0.73
C LEU A 209 27.95 -18.92 -0.43
N GLY A 210 27.01 -18.92 0.51
CA GLY A 210 26.22 -20.11 0.82
C GLY A 210 25.38 -20.61 -0.37
N ARG A 211 24.79 -19.68 -1.14
CA ARG A 211 24.12 -20.04 -2.40
C ARG A 211 25.10 -20.63 -3.42
N LEU A 212 26.28 -20.05 -3.56
CA LEU A 212 27.31 -20.54 -4.48
C LEU A 212 27.79 -21.94 -4.08
N VAL A 213 28.16 -22.14 -2.80
CA VAL A 213 28.59 -23.44 -2.27
C VAL A 213 27.53 -24.51 -2.50
N ARG A 214 26.26 -24.22 -2.18
CA ARG A 214 25.16 -25.17 -2.41
C ARG A 214 24.92 -25.44 -3.89
N ARG A 215 25.06 -24.45 -4.76
CA ARG A 215 24.93 -24.62 -6.19
C ARG A 215 26.07 -25.47 -6.77
N LEU A 216 27.31 -25.24 -6.33
CA LEU A 216 28.45 -26.03 -6.76
C LEU A 216 28.42 -27.45 -6.21
N TRP A 217 27.97 -27.65 -4.97
CA TRP A 217 27.82 -28.98 -4.40
C TRP A 217 26.64 -29.72 -5.03
N GLY A 218 25.47 -29.08 -5.09
CA GLY A 218 24.21 -29.68 -5.50
C GLY A 218 24.07 -29.98 -6.99
N ARG A 219 24.82 -29.29 -7.86
CA ARG A 219 24.58 -29.32 -9.31
C ARG A 219 25.85 -29.51 -10.14
N ALA A 220 25.92 -30.63 -10.85
CA ALA A 220 27.01 -30.96 -11.76
C ALA A 220 27.05 -30.05 -13.00
N ASP A 221 25.91 -29.64 -13.51
CA ASP A 221 25.81 -28.69 -14.61
C ASP A 221 26.34 -27.30 -14.20
N ALA A 222 26.07 -26.85 -12.98
CA ALA A 222 26.60 -25.59 -12.47
C ALA A 222 28.13 -25.62 -12.31
N ARG A 223 28.71 -26.75 -11.86
CA ARG A 223 30.17 -26.94 -11.81
C ARG A 223 30.78 -26.87 -13.20
N ARG A 224 30.20 -27.58 -14.18
CA ARG A 224 30.66 -27.55 -15.58
C ARG A 224 30.57 -26.16 -16.19
N HIS A 225 29.47 -25.43 -15.92
CA HIS A 225 29.28 -24.07 -16.38
C HIS A 225 30.34 -23.12 -15.80
N LEU A 226 30.59 -23.16 -14.49
CA LEU A 226 31.60 -22.31 -13.85
C LEU A 226 33.02 -22.66 -14.33
N ALA A 227 33.33 -23.95 -14.48
CA ALA A 227 34.60 -24.38 -15.05
C ALA A 227 34.78 -23.82 -16.47
N ALA A 228 33.78 -23.95 -17.34
CA ALA A 228 33.83 -23.44 -18.71
C ALA A 228 33.96 -21.91 -18.79
N LEU A 229 33.34 -21.16 -17.86
CA LEU A 229 33.50 -19.70 -17.76
C LEU A 229 34.95 -19.30 -17.45
N LEU A 230 35.65 -20.07 -16.61
CA LEU A 230 37.02 -19.77 -16.19
C LEU A 230 38.08 -20.30 -17.18
N THR A 231 37.80 -21.40 -17.88
CA THR A 231 38.78 -22.05 -18.76
C THR A 231 38.66 -21.66 -20.23
N SER A 232 37.48 -21.20 -20.69
CA SER A 232 37.25 -20.88 -22.11
C SER A 232 36.80 -19.43 -22.31
N PRO A 233 37.67 -18.54 -22.83
CA PRO A 233 37.31 -17.16 -23.17
C PRO A 233 36.13 -17.09 -24.16
N ALA A 234 36.08 -18.01 -25.13
CA ALA A 234 34.98 -18.08 -26.10
C ALA A 234 33.64 -18.48 -25.44
N TYR A 235 33.67 -19.34 -24.42
CA TYR A 235 32.48 -19.66 -23.64
C TYR A 235 32.05 -18.47 -22.77
N LEU A 236 33.00 -17.78 -22.12
CA LEU A 236 32.72 -16.56 -21.35
C LEU A 236 32.01 -15.51 -22.20
N LEU A 237 32.51 -15.20 -23.39
CA LEU A 237 31.88 -14.24 -24.31
C LEU A 237 30.46 -14.66 -24.72
N ARG A 238 30.25 -15.95 -25.03
CA ARG A 238 28.92 -16.49 -25.35
C ARG A 238 27.97 -16.41 -24.14
N ALA A 239 28.45 -16.72 -22.95
CA ALA A 239 27.67 -16.67 -21.72
C ALA A 239 27.28 -15.22 -21.36
N VAL A 240 28.21 -14.27 -21.47
CA VAL A 240 27.94 -12.83 -21.27
C VAL A 240 26.92 -12.34 -22.28
N ARG A 241 27.05 -12.71 -23.56
CA ARG A 241 26.09 -12.34 -24.62
C ARG A 241 24.70 -12.93 -24.34
N ALA A 242 24.63 -14.21 -23.98
CA ALA A 242 23.37 -14.86 -23.64
C ALA A 242 22.70 -14.19 -22.44
N HIS A 243 23.47 -13.89 -21.38
CA HIS A 243 22.97 -13.21 -20.19
C HIS A 243 22.49 -11.78 -20.48
N ALA A 244 23.20 -11.04 -21.34
CA ALA A 244 22.82 -9.71 -21.78
C ALA A 244 21.48 -9.74 -22.54
N VAL A 245 21.31 -10.70 -23.45
CA VAL A 245 20.05 -10.88 -24.22
C VAL A 245 18.89 -11.30 -23.30
N GLU A 246 19.09 -12.29 -22.43
CA GLU A 246 18.07 -12.73 -21.47
C GLU A 246 17.63 -11.58 -20.56
N THR A 247 18.59 -10.78 -20.10
CA THR A 247 18.30 -9.61 -19.26
C THR A 247 17.64 -8.49 -20.04
N ALA A 248 17.99 -8.27 -21.30
CA ALA A 248 17.31 -7.32 -22.17
C ALA A 248 15.84 -7.72 -22.41
N ILE A 249 15.55 -9.01 -22.60
CA ILE A 249 14.16 -9.51 -22.71
C ILE A 249 13.40 -9.22 -21.42
N ARG A 250 13.98 -9.51 -20.25
CA ARG A 250 13.36 -9.19 -18.96
C ARG A 250 13.14 -7.69 -18.79
N TRP A 251 14.10 -6.85 -19.18
CA TRP A 251 13.95 -5.40 -19.14
C TRP A 251 12.88 -4.91 -20.12
N LEU A 252 12.74 -5.52 -21.30
CA LEU A 252 11.70 -5.19 -22.25
C LEU A 252 10.31 -5.53 -21.70
N HIS A 253 10.11 -6.74 -21.15
CA HIS A 253 8.86 -7.15 -20.53
C HIS A 253 8.51 -6.32 -19.28
N ALA A 254 9.52 -5.94 -18.48
CA ALA A 254 9.34 -5.03 -17.36
C ALA A 254 9.09 -3.57 -17.80
N GLY A 255 9.12 -3.29 -19.10
CA GLY A 255 8.98 -1.95 -19.64
C GLY A 255 10.07 -1.00 -19.15
N ARG A 256 11.32 -1.47 -19.02
CA ARG A 256 12.49 -0.64 -18.66
C ARG A 256 13.21 -0.07 -19.88
N ILE A 257 13.23 -0.83 -20.98
CA ILE A 257 13.87 -0.44 -22.23
C ILE A 257 12.90 -0.53 -23.39
N SER A 258 13.19 0.17 -24.48
CA SER A 258 12.43 0.07 -25.73
C SER A 258 12.83 -1.17 -26.53
N GLU A 259 11.99 -1.58 -27.49
CA GLU A 259 12.30 -2.68 -28.40
C GLU A 259 13.59 -2.41 -29.21
N ALA A 260 13.77 -1.18 -29.68
CA ALA A 260 14.98 -0.77 -30.40
C ALA A 260 16.24 -0.91 -29.52
N THR A 261 16.15 -0.55 -28.24
CA THR A 261 17.24 -0.71 -27.26
C THR A 261 17.52 -2.19 -26.99
N ALA A 262 16.49 -3.03 -26.89
CA ALA A 262 16.65 -4.47 -26.71
C ALA A 262 17.38 -5.11 -27.91
N GLN A 263 17.02 -4.73 -29.14
CA GLN A 263 17.72 -5.16 -30.35
C GLN A 263 19.17 -4.64 -30.38
N ALA A 264 19.42 -3.41 -29.94
CA ALA A 264 20.77 -2.86 -29.83
C ALA A 264 21.65 -3.66 -28.84
N ILE A 265 21.11 -4.05 -27.69
CA ILE A 265 21.80 -4.93 -26.72
C ILE A 265 22.12 -6.30 -27.34
N ALA A 266 21.18 -6.88 -28.10
CA ALA A 266 21.38 -8.18 -28.75
C ALA A 266 22.50 -8.17 -29.82
N ARG A 267 22.68 -7.03 -30.49
CA ARG A 267 23.75 -6.79 -31.47
C ARG A 267 25.08 -6.46 -30.80
N ASN A 268 25.07 -5.61 -29.77
CA ASN A 268 26.28 -5.15 -29.08
C ASN A 268 26.12 -5.22 -27.54
N PRO A 269 26.75 -6.20 -26.88
CA PRO A 269 26.72 -6.35 -25.43
C PRO A 269 27.29 -5.16 -24.65
N LEU A 270 28.06 -4.25 -25.26
CA LEU A 270 28.55 -3.06 -24.56
C LEU A 270 27.42 -2.11 -24.15
N VAL A 271 26.33 -2.07 -24.94
CA VAL A 271 25.13 -1.29 -24.60
C VAL A 271 24.51 -1.81 -23.31
N PHE A 272 24.56 -3.13 -23.07
CA PHE A 272 24.06 -3.71 -21.81
C PHE A 272 24.83 -3.18 -20.59
N PHE A 273 26.16 -3.08 -20.67
CA PHE A 273 26.97 -2.58 -19.55
C PHE A 273 26.71 -1.11 -19.23
N ALA A 274 26.35 -0.28 -20.23
CA ALA A 274 25.93 1.10 -19.98
C ALA A 274 24.58 1.18 -19.24
N HIS A 275 23.65 0.26 -19.51
CA HIS A 275 22.35 0.20 -18.82
C HIS A 275 22.41 -0.49 -17.45
N LEU A 276 23.38 -1.37 -17.22
CA LEU A 276 23.51 -2.17 -15.99
C LEU A 276 23.55 -1.33 -14.70
N PRO A 277 24.38 -0.28 -14.55
CA PRO A 277 24.38 0.53 -13.32
C PRO A 277 23.05 1.26 -13.09
N LEU A 278 22.38 1.66 -14.18
CA LEU A 278 21.06 2.32 -14.12
C LEU A 278 19.92 1.36 -13.78
N SER A 279 20.14 0.05 -13.92
CA SER A 279 19.13 -0.97 -13.64
C SER A 279 18.80 -1.13 -12.15
N VAL A 280 19.63 -0.57 -11.26
CA VAL A 280 19.33 -0.51 -9.81
C VAL A 280 18.19 0.48 -9.52
N LEU A 281 17.97 1.46 -10.40
CA LEU A 281 16.93 2.45 -10.25
C LEU A 281 15.53 1.86 -10.52
N PRO A 282 14.47 2.43 -9.93
CA PRO A 282 13.09 2.16 -10.30
C PRO A 282 12.86 2.31 -11.81
N VAL A 283 11.94 1.51 -12.38
CA VAL A 283 11.66 1.45 -13.83
C VAL A 283 11.47 2.84 -14.45
N PHE A 284 10.74 3.71 -13.75
CA PHE A 284 10.51 5.10 -14.18
C PHE A 284 11.81 5.90 -14.34
N LEU A 285 12.70 5.84 -13.35
CA LEU A 285 13.97 6.57 -13.37
C LEU A 285 14.96 5.96 -14.38
N HIS A 286 14.97 4.63 -14.50
CA HIS A 286 15.75 3.95 -15.54
C HIS A 286 15.34 4.45 -16.92
N LYS A 287 14.02 4.43 -17.24
CA LYS A 287 13.48 4.95 -18.49
C LYS A 287 13.76 6.42 -18.71
N LEU A 288 13.57 7.26 -17.69
CA LEU A 288 13.81 8.70 -17.77
C LEU A 288 15.24 9.02 -18.18
N LEU A 289 16.23 8.24 -17.71
CA LEU A 289 17.64 8.45 -18.02
C LEU A 289 18.08 7.79 -19.32
N THR A 290 17.40 6.73 -19.78
CA THR A 290 17.85 5.95 -20.93
C THR A 290 17.04 6.12 -22.21
N ASP A 291 15.80 6.63 -22.12
CA ASP A 291 14.90 6.76 -23.27
C ASP A 291 14.42 8.21 -23.44
N TRP A 292 15.06 8.91 -24.37
CA TRP A 292 14.68 10.29 -24.71
C TRP A 292 13.24 10.41 -25.24
N ARG A 293 12.74 9.42 -25.99
CA ARG A 293 11.37 9.44 -26.52
C ARG A 293 10.36 9.37 -25.39
N TYR A 294 10.66 8.57 -24.36
CA TYR A 294 9.86 8.53 -23.15
C TYR A 294 9.84 9.88 -22.43
N VAL A 295 10.99 10.54 -22.28
CA VAL A 295 11.08 11.88 -21.66
C VAL A 295 10.26 12.90 -22.43
N VAL A 296 10.38 12.94 -23.76
CA VAL A 296 9.59 13.84 -24.61
C VAL A 296 8.10 13.56 -24.46
N GLY A 297 7.68 12.29 -24.44
CA GLY A 297 6.30 11.90 -24.20
C GLY A 297 5.79 12.34 -22.82
N LEU A 298 6.62 12.20 -21.78
CA LEU A 298 6.30 12.64 -20.42
C LEU A 298 6.12 14.17 -20.35
N VAL A 299 7.02 14.93 -20.97
CA VAL A 299 6.92 16.41 -21.06
C VAL A 299 5.68 16.81 -21.85
N GLN A 300 5.39 16.14 -22.96
CA GLN A 300 4.16 16.37 -23.72
C GLN A 300 2.92 16.09 -22.88
N TYR A 301 2.93 15.03 -22.07
CA TYR A 301 1.81 14.66 -21.21
C TYR A 301 1.62 15.61 -20.02
N ILE A 302 2.70 15.98 -19.33
CA ILE A 302 2.65 16.78 -18.09
C ILE A 302 2.52 18.27 -18.39
N VAL A 303 3.18 18.78 -19.43
CA VAL A 303 3.27 20.22 -19.71
C VAL A 303 2.42 20.62 -20.91
N VAL A 304 2.63 19.97 -22.06
CA VAL A 304 1.98 20.39 -23.32
C VAL A 304 0.50 20.08 -23.33
N ARG A 305 0.08 18.92 -22.83
CA ARG A 305 -1.32 18.48 -22.85
C ARG A 305 -2.21 19.39 -21.98
N PRO A 306 -1.89 19.73 -20.72
CA PRO A 306 -2.71 20.66 -19.95
C PRO A 306 -2.77 22.06 -20.55
N LEU A 307 -1.67 22.58 -21.11
CA LEU A 307 -1.66 23.86 -21.82
C LEU A 307 -2.57 23.81 -23.06
N ARG A 308 -2.48 22.74 -23.86
CA ARG A 308 -3.34 22.54 -25.03
C ARG A 308 -4.81 22.42 -24.63
N LEU A 309 -5.12 21.72 -23.54
CA LEU A 309 -6.47 21.62 -22.96
C LEU A 309 -6.96 22.98 -22.46
N TYR A 310 -6.10 23.81 -21.88
CA TYR A 310 -6.49 25.14 -21.40
C TYR A 310 -6.86 26.09 -22.54
N PHE A 311 -6.07 26.10 -23.62
CA PHE A 311 -6.22 27.06 -24.73
C PHE A 311 -7.13 26.57 -25.88
N LYS A 312 -7.20 25.27 -26.18
CA LYS A 312 -7.93 24.75 -27.36
C LYS A 312 -9.23 24.02 -26.96
N PRO A 313 -10.43 24.56 -27.32
CA PRO A 313 -11.71 23.89 -27.08
C PRO A 313 -11.82 22.51 -27.70
N ALA A 314 -11.45 22.37 -28.98
CA ALA A 314 -11.49 21.08 -29.68
C ALA A 314 -10.63 20.01 -29.00
N ALA A 315 -9.51 20.38 -28.37
CA ALA A 315 -8.67 19.43 -27.64
C ALA A 315 -9.34 18.92 -26.35
N ARG A 316 -10.16 19.75 -25.68
CA ARG A 316 -10.93 19.33 -24.50
C ARG A 316 -12.06 18.39 -24.87
N GLU A 317 -12.73 18.69 -25.98
CA GLU A 317 -13.80 17.84 -26.49
C GLU A 317 -13.27 16.47 -26.89
N GLN A 318 -12.17 16.45 -27.65
CA GLN A 318 -11.52 15.19 -28.04
C GLN A 318 -11.04 14.41 -26.80
N TRP A 319 -10.44 15.10 -25.83
CA TRP A 319 -10.01 14.46 -24.59
C TRP A 319 -11.16 13.82 -23.81
N LEU A 320 -12.30 14.52 -23.67
CA LEU A 320 -13.46 13.94 -23.00
C LEU A 320 -14.09 12.79 -23.80
N ARG A 321 -14.09 12.85 -25.14
CA ARG A 321 -14.53 11.74 -26.00
C ARG A 321 -13.66 10.50 -25.82
N GLU A 322 -12.33 10.67 -25.76
CA GLU A 322 -11.38 9.59 -25.47
C GLU A 322 -11.60 9.00 -24.08
N MET A 323 -11.84 9.83 -23.07
CA MET A 323 -12.15 9.34 -21.72
C MET A 323 -13.45 8.53 -21.72
N VAL A 324 -14.51 9.02 -22.36
CA VAL A 324 -15.80 8.32 -22.43
C VAL A 324 -15.66 6.99 -23.16
N SER A 325 -14.93 6.93 -24.28
CA SER A 325 -14.71 5.69 -25.02
C SER A 325 -13.89 4.67 -24.22
N GLU A 326 -12.87 5.13 -23.49
CA GLU A 326 -12.12 4.29 -22.55
C GLU A 326 -13.01 3.80 -21.40
N GLY A 327 -13.88 4.66 -20.87
CA GLY A 327 -14.85 4.33 -19.84
C GLY A 327 -15.84 3.26 -20.29
N LYS A 328 -16.33 3.33 -21.54
CA LYS A 328 -17.17 2.30 -22.16
C LYS A 328 -16.43 0.97 -22.26
N ARG A 329 -15.19 0.97 -22.78
CA ARG A 329 -14.35 -0.24 -22.89
C ARG A 329 -14.07 -0.88 -21.53
N LYS A 330 -13.97 -0.08 -20.47
CA LYS A 330 -13.75 -0.53 -19.09
C LYS A 330 -15.05 -0.82 -18.33
N HIS A 331 -16.20 -0.84 -19.00
CA HIS A 331 -17.51 -1.04 -18.38
C HIS A 331 -17.82 -0.08 -17.20
N MET A 332 -17.23 1.12 -17.21
CA MET A 332 -17.47 2.17 -16.20
C MET A 332 -18.71 3.03 -16.51
N LEU A 333 -19.24 2.91 -17.72
CA LEU A 333 -20.34 3.70 -18.27
C LEU A 333 -21.29 2.80 -19.06
N THR A 334 -22.60 2.94 -18.82
CA THR A 334 -23.63 2.42 -19.72
C THR A 334 -23.67 3.23 -21.01
N ASP A 335 -24.15 2.65 -22.10
CA ASP A 335 -24.30 3.35 -23.38
C ASP A 335 -25.17 4.61 -23.26
N GLU A 336 -26.26 4.55 -22.50
CA GLU A 336 -27.15 5.71 -22.28
C GLU A 336 -26.44 6.88 -21.57
N ASP A 337 -25.70 6.60 -20.49
CA ASP A 337 -24.92 7.62 -19.77
C ASP A 337 -23.80 8.19 -20.66
N ALA A 338 -23.17 7.38 -21.51
CA ALA A 338 -22.15 7.85 -22.44
C ALA A 338 -22.73 8.84 -23.47
N ASP A 339 -23.89 8.52 -24.06
CA ASP A 339 -24.56 9.38 -25.03
C ASP A 339 -25.08 10.68 -24.39
N ARG A 340 -25.57 10.60 -23.14
CA ARG A 340 -25.92 11.79 -22.34
C ARG A 340 -24.73 12.71 -22.06
N ILE A 341 -23.54 12.15 -21.84
CA ILE A 341 -22.32 12.94 -21.64
C ILE A 341 -21.87 13.58 -22.97
N LEU A 342 -21.88 12.80 -24.06
CA LEU A 342 -21.41 13.25 -25.38
C LEU A 342 -22.32 14.31 -26.00
N SER A 343 -23.64 14.20 -25.83
CA SER A 343 -24.61 15.20 -26.31
C SER A 343 -24.46 16.57 -25.66
N ARG A 344 -23.91 16.63 -24.44
CA ARG A 344 -23.74 17.87 -23.66
C ARG A 344 -22.33 18.44 -23.71
N ILE A 345 -21.41 17.84 -24.47
CA ILE A 345 -19.99 18.18 -24.45
C ILE A 345 -19.67 19.65 -24.81
N HIS A 346 -20.53 20.26 -25.62
CA HIS A 346 -20.40 21.65 -26.06
C HIS A 346 -20.95 22.65 -25.04
N GLU A 347 -21.57 22.19 -23.94
CA GLU A 347 -22.09 23.08 -22.92
C GLU A 347 -20.97 23.90 -22.26
N PRO A 348 -21.12 25.23 -22.14
CA PRO A 348 -20.08 26.11 -21.60
C PRO A 348 -19.59 25.70 -20.21
N PHE A 349 -20.47 25.12 -19.39
CA PHE A 349 -20.13 24.68 -18.04
C PHE A 349 -19.16 23.47 -18.04
N ILE A 350 -19.35 22.51 -18.96
CA ILE A 350 -18.46 21.35 -19.10
C ILE A 350 -17.09 21.79 -19.62
N GLN A 351 -17.07 22.73 -20.58
CA GLN A 351 -15.82 23.31 -21.09
C GLN A 351 -15.02 24.04 -19.99
N LYS A 352 -15.71 24.79 -19.12
CA LYS A 352 -15.10 25.42 -17.93
C LYS A 352 -14.55 24.38 -16.96
N TYR A 353 -15.30 23.33 -16.68
CA TYR A 353 -14.87 22.24 -15.82
C TYR A 353 -13.58 21.58 -16.32
N LEU A 354 -13.53 21.21 -17.61
CA LEU A 354 -12.35 20.59 -18.21
C LEU A 354 -11.13 21.52 -18.17
N LYS A 355 -11.33 22.82 -18.35
CA LYS A 355 -10.29 23.84 -18.22
C LYS A 355 -9.78 23.95 -16.77
N SER A 356 -10.68 24.02 -15.79
CA SER A 356 -10.31 24.05 -14.38
C SER A 356 -9.58 22.77 -13.97
N LEU A 357 -10.05 21.60 -14.41
CA LEU A 357 -9.39 20.30 -14.16
C LEU A 357 -7.95 20.29 -14.70
N ALA A 358 -7.71 20.79 -15.91
CA ALA A 358 -6.36 20.93 -16.46
C ALA A 358 -5.46 21.82 -15.59
N VAL A 359 -5.97 22.97 -15.12
CA VAL A 359 -5.23 23.85 -14.19
C VAL A 359 -4.93 23.12 -12.87
N HIS A 360 -5.88 22.34 -12.36
CA HIS A 360 -5.69 21.60 -11.10
C HIS A 360 -4.60 20.54 -11.23
N VAL A 361 -4.55 19.82 -12.36
CA VAL A 361 -3.47 18.88 -12.65
C VAL A 361 -2.11 19.60 -12.69
N CYS A 362 -2.02 20.79 -13.29
CA CYS A 362 -0.80 21.61 -13.27
C CYS A 362 -0.37 22.04 -11.86
N THR A 363 -1.31 22.18 -10.91
CA THR A 363 -0.99 22.57 -9.52
C THR A 363 -0.53 21.40 -8.63
N LEU A 364 -0.66 20.15 -9.07
CA LEU A 364 -0.20 18.96 -8.33
C LEU A 364 1.30 19.03 -7.94
N PRO A 365 2.24 19.28 -8.87
CA PRO A 365 3.67 19.31 -8.55
C PRO A 365 4.10 20.58 -7.80
N VAL A 366 3.29 21.66 -7.79
CA VAL A 366 3.68 22.97 -7.24
C VAL A 366 4.13 22.88 -5.78
N THR A 367 3.43 22.08 -4.97
CA THR A 367 3.81 21.89 -3.55
C THR A 367 5.19 21.26 -3.41
N GLN A 368 5.51 20.26 -4.24
CA GLN A 368 6.80 19.56 -4.18
C GLN A 368 7.94 20.44 -4.68
N ILE A 369 7.69 21.20 -5.76
CA ILE A 369 8.67 22.15 -6.30
C ILE A 369 8.98 23.19 -5.23
N VAL A 370 7.96 23.83 -4.64
CA VAL A 370 8.15 24.85 -3.61
C VAL A 370 8.82 24.28 -2.37
N SER A 371 8.45 23.08 -1.90
CA SER A 371 9.08 22.49 -0.71
C SER A 371 10.56 22.17 -0.94
N VAL A 372 10.92 21.66 -2.12
CA VAL A 372 12.32 21.39 -2.48
C VAL A 372 13.10 22.68 -2.66
N THR A 373 12.52 23.69 -3.31
CA THR A 373 13.15 25.01 -3.48
C THR A 373 13.38 25.69 -2.14
N VAL A 374 12.39 25.70 -1.24
CA VAL A 374 12.52 26.27 0.12
C VAL A 374 13.57 25.51 0.92
N ALA A 375 13.58 24.17 0.87
CA ALA A 375 14.63 23.38 1.50
C ALA A 375 16.01 23.72 0.94
N GLY A 376 16.15 23.86 -0.39
CA GLY A 376 17.40 24.25 -1.04
C GLY A 376 17.88 25.64 -0.65
N ILE A 377 16.99 26.64 -0.65
CA ILE A 377 17.30 28.01 -0.20
C ILE A 377 17.70 28.02 1.27
N TYR A 378 16.98 27.30 2.13
CA TYR A 378 17.29 27.21 3.54
C TYR A 378 18.69 26.62 3.78
N LEU A 379 19.02 25.53 3.09
CA LEU A 379 20.36 24.93 3.17
C LEU A 379 21.45 25.85 2.62
N TYR A 380 21.15 26.61 1.55
CA TYR A 380 22.08 27.58 0.99
C TYR A 380 22.34 28.77 1.93
N MET A 381 21.32 29.21 2.67
CA MET A 381 21.43 30.28 3.65
C MET A 381 22.10 29.86 4.96
N HIS A 382 22.26 28.56 5.19
CA HIS A 382 22.88 27.98 6.38
C HIS A 382 24.10 27.09 6.04
N PRO A 383 25.18 27.66 5.45
CA PRO A 383 26.39 26.91 5.11
C PRO A 383 27.13 26.34 6.32
N GLU A 384 26.84 26.82 7.53
CA GLU A 384 27.39 26.35 8.80
C GLU A 384 26.90 24.96 9.24
N PHE A 385 25.84 24.43 8.62
CA PHE A 385 25.31 23.12 9.01
C PHE A 385 26.23 21.97 8.61
N SER A 386 26.42 21.05 9.56
CA SER A 386 27.01 19.75 9.24
C SER A 386 26.10 18.97 8.27
N ARG A 387 26.66 18.05 7.49
CA ARG A 387 25.87 17.24 6.52
C ARG A 387 24.67 16.54 7.16
N GLU A 388 24.78 16.15 8.42
CA GLU A 388 23.69 15.52 9.16
C GLU A 388 22.60 16.54 9.56
N GLN A 389 22.99 17.72 10.03
CA GLN A 389 22.06 18.80 10.35
C GLN A 389 21.32 19.29 9.11
N ALA A 390 22.02 19.45 7.99
CA ALA A 390 21.45 19.80 6.69
C ALA A 390 20.42 18.75 6.22
N ALA A 391 20.75 17.46 6.32
CA ALA A 391 19.82 16.40 5.96
C ALA A 391 18.55 16.38 6.85
N LYS A 392 18.71 16.57 8.17
CA LYS A 392 17.60 16.66 9.12
C LYS A 392 16.71 17.88 8.84
N ALA A 393 17.30 19.04 8.59
CA ALA A 393 16.58 20.26 8.26
C ALA A 393 15.79 20.12 6.95
N ALA A 394 16.41 19.57 5.90
CA ALA A 394 15.72 19.32 4.64
C ALA A 394 14.55 18.36 4.80
N LEU A 395 14.74 17.24 5.52
CA LEU A 395 13.67 16.28 5.80
C LEU A 395 12.55 16.90 6.64
N ALA A 396 12.88 17.74 7.63
CA ALA A 396 11.89 18.44 8.45
C ALA A 396 11.06 19.42 7.61
N ILE A 397 11.69 20.20 6.74
CA ILE A 397 10.99 21.13 5.83
C ILE A 397 10.08 20.34 4.87
N LEU A 398 10.60 19.30 4.22
CA LEU A 398 9.80 18.45 3.33
C LEU A 398 8.63 17.81 4.08
N GLY A 399 8.85 17.29 5.29
CA GLY A 399 7.82 16.70 6.15
C GLY A 399 6.74 17.71 6.56
N LEU A 400 7.14 18.94 6.92
CA LEU A 400 6.21 20.01 7.29
C LEU A 400 5.24 20.33 6.15
N PHE A 401 5.75 20.51 4.92
CA PHE A 401 4.91 20.71 3.74
C PHE A 401 4.02 19.50 3.42
N GLN A 402 4.35 18.32 3.95
CA GLN A 402 3.47 17.16 3.84
C GLN A 402 2.28 17.21 4.80
N ILE A 403 2.50 17.60 6.05
CA ILE A 403 1.48 17.58 7.10
C ILE A 403 0.54 18.80 7.02
N THR A 404 0.99 19.92 6.44
CA THR A 404 0.16 21.12 6.37
C THR A 404 -1.10 20.93 5.51
N PRO A 405 -2.29 21.28 6.04
CA PRO A 405 -3.57 21.10 5.33
C PRO A 405 -3.71 22.08 4.15
N ILE A 406 -3.00 23.20 4.20
CA ILE A 406 -2.91 24.21 3.16
C ILE A 406 -1.46 24.19 2.63
N SER A 407 -1.31 24.03 1.32
CA SER A 407 -0.02 23.97 0.65
C SER A 407 0.07 25.01 -0.47
N PRO A 408 1.28 25.31 -0.98
CA PRO A 408 1.44 26.23 -2.12
C PRO A 408 0.58 25.86 -3.33
N GLY A 409 0.48 24.56 -3.64
CA GLY A 409 -0.41 24.08 -4.72
C GLY A 409 -1.89 24.29 -4.42
N SER A 410 -2.34 24.07 -3.17
CA SER A 410 -3.73 24.30 -2.79
C SER A 410 -4.09 25.77 -2.72
N LEU A 411 -3.15 26.64 -2.34
CA LEU A 411 -3.29 28.10 -2.42
C LEU A 411 -3.44 28.56 -3.87
N ALA A 412 -2.53 28.14 -4.76
CA ALA A 412 -2.59 28.49 -6.18
C ALA A 412 -3.94 28.08 -6.80
N ARG A 413 -4.41 26.88 -6.50
CA ARG A 413 -5.72 26.38 -6.91
C ARG A 413 -6.87 27.17 -6.30
N GLY A 414 -6.89 27.39 -4.99
CA GLY A 414 -7.95 28.14 -4.31
C GLY A 414 -8.07 29.58 -4.81
N LEU A 415 -6.93 30.25 -5.03
CA LEU A 415 -6.86 31.58 -5.63
C LEU A 415 -7.36 31.58 -7.08
N TYR A 416 -7.06 30.54 -7.86
CA TYR A 416 -7.61 30.39 -9.20
C TYR A 416 -9.14 30.28 -9.19
N VAL A 417 -9.72 29.50 -8.27
CA VAL A 417 -11.18 29.41 -8.13
C VAL A 417 -11.76 30.74 -7.70
N LEU A 418 -11.16 31.42 -6.72
CA LEU A 418 -11.58 32.73 -6.27
C LEU A 418 -11.56 33.76 -7.42
N TYR A 419 -10.50 33.73 -8.24
CA TYR A 419 -10.41 34.53 -9.45
C TYR A 419 -11.57 34.25 -10.42
N LEU A 420 -11.93 32.98 -10.66
CA LEU A 420 -13.07 32.62 -11.50
C LEU A 420 -14.39 33.16 -10.92
N VAL A 421 -14.59 33.07 -9.60
CA VAL A 421 -15.79 33.62 -8.94
C VAL A 421 -15.90 35.12 -9.11
N ILE A 422 -14.81 35.85 -8.90
CA ILE A 422 -14.78 37.32 -9.03
C ILE A 422 -14.97 37.73 -10.50
N ARG A 423 -14.25 37.09 -11.43
CA ARG A 423 -14.31 37.41 -12.86
C ARG A 423 -15.67 37.10 -13.46
N GLU A 424 -16.29 35.98 -13.09
CA GLU A 424 -17.58 35.56 -13.63
C GLU A 424 -18.78 36.10 -12.84
N ARG A 425 -18.53 36.78 -11.70
CA ARG A 425 -19.56 37.30 -10.78
C ARG A 425 -20.58 36.22 -10.39
N ASN A 426 -20.15 34.97 -10.27
CA ASN A 426 -21.03 33.83 -10.04
C ASN A 426 -20.52 33.03 -8.83
N PHE A 427 -21.14 33.23 -7.66
CA PHE A 427 -20.77 32.47 -6.46
C PHE A 427 -21.49 31.12 -6.38
N LYS A 428 -22.71 31.02 -6.93
CA LYS A 428 -23.55 29.82 -6.80
C LYS A 428 -22.90 28.61 -7.49
N ASP A 429 -22.30 28.82 -8.65
CA ASP A 429 -21.69 27.74 -9.44
C ASP A 429 -20.31 27.29 -8.94
N TYR A 430 -19.73 27.98 -7.95
CA TYR A 430 -18.40 27.65 -7.38
C TYR A 430 -18.39 27.59 -5.84
N ASN A 431 -19.55 27.61 -5.19
CA ASN A 431 -19.64 27.70 -3.74
C ASN A 431 -18.84 26.60 -3.02
N ILE A 432 -18.93 25.34 -3.46
CA ILE A 432 -18.17 24.23 -2.87
C ILE A 432 -16.70 24.32 -3.28
N ALA A 433 -16.44 24.70 -4.54
CA ALA A 433 -15.08 24.84 -5.07
C ALA A 433 -14.24 25.90 -4.34
N VAL A 434 -14.83 27.03 -3.96
CA VAL A 434 -14.15 28.13 -3.24
C VAL A 434 -13.67 27.69 -1.88
N PHE A 435 -14.47 26.92 -1.12
CA PHE A 435 -14.08 26.47 0.21
C PHE A 435 -13.15 25.26 0.17
N LEU A 436 -13.43 24.26 -0.67
CA LEU A 436 -12.60 23.06 -0.76
C LEU A 436 -11.27 23.29 -1.48
N GLY A 437 -11.20 24.28 -2.38
CA GLY A 437 -10.02 24.56 -3.21
C GLY A 437 -8.73 24.81 -2.41
N PHE A 438 -8.82 25.33 -1.19
CA PHE A 438 -7.66 25.61 -0.34
C PHE A 438 -7.10 24.38 0.40
N PHE A 439 -7.82 23.26 0.44
CA PHE A 439 -7.39 22.06 1.16
C PHE A 439 -6.57 21.13 0.27
N LYS A 440 -5.32 20.86 0.66
CA LYS A 440 -4.34 20.07 -0.10
C LYS A 440 -4.90 18.74 -0.62
N TYR A 441 -5.45 17.91 0.27
CA TYR A 441 -5.86 16.54 -0.08
C TYR A 441 -7.22 16.46 -0.79
N VAL A 442 -8.18 17.28 -0.38
CA VAL A 442 -9.58 17.15 -0.83
C VAL A 442 -9.91 18.13 -1.96
N GLY A 443 -9.15 19.23 -2.10
CA GLY A 443 -9.50 20.29 -3.05
C GLY A 443 -9.39 19.92 -4.53
N TYR A 444 -8.74 18.81 -4.89
CA TYR A 444 -8.75 18.31 -6.27
C TYR A 444 -10.11 17.74 -6.65
N LEU A 445 -10.88 17.27 -5.66
CA LEU A 445 -12.23 16.76 -5.82
C LEU A 445 -13.29 17.88 -5.80
N ALA A 446 -12.90 19.13 -5.54
CA ALA A 446 -13.83 20.23 -5.34
C ALA A 446 -14.72 20.49 -6.57
N PHE A 447 -14.13 20.50 -7.78
CA PHE A 447 -14.87 20.61 -9.04
C PHE A 447 -15.70 19.35 -9.36
N PRO A 448 -15.18 18.12 -9.27
CA PRO A 448 -15.99 16.90 -9.40
C PRO A 448 -17.21 16.86 -8.47
N ILE A 449 -17.04 17.27 -7.20
CA ILE A 449 -18.14 17.34 -6.22
C ILE A 449 -19.15 18.42 -6.62
N GLN A 450 -18.70 19.59 -7.08
CA GLN A 450 -19.58 20.63 -7.62
C GLN A 450 -20.39 20.12 -8.83
N MET A 451 -19.75 19.36 -9.73
CA MET A 451 -20.36 18.80 -10.93
C MET A 451 -21.47 17.79 -10.62
N ALA A 452 -21.38 17.05 -9.51
CA ALA A 452 -22.39 16.08 -9.11
C ALA A 452 -23.79 16.69 -8.97
N TYR A 453 -23.89 18.00 -8.73
CA TYR A 453 -25.16 18.71 -8.66
C TYR A 453 -25.81 19.00 -10.01
N ARG A 454 -25.02 19.14 -11.10
CA ARG A 454 -25.52 19.60 -12.41
C ARG A 454 -25.41 18.54 -13.50
N TYR A 455 -24.39 17.67 -13.43
CA TYR A 455 -24.16 16.56 -14.37
C TYR A 455 -23.76 15.29 -13.59
N PRO A 456 -24.72 14.60 -12.96
CA PRO A 456 -24.44 13.46 -12.08
C PRO A 456 -23.79 12.28 -12.83
N ALA A 457 -24.15 12.04 -14.09
CA ALA A 457 -23.52 10.97 -14.90
C ALA A 457 -22.03 11.24 -15.16
N LEU A 458 -21.69 12.46 -15.61
CA LEU A 458 -20.29 12.86 -15.82
C LEU A 458 -19.49 12.87 -14.51
N ALA A 459 -20.08 13.34 -13.42
CA ALA A 459 -19.42 13.38 -12.12
C ALA A 459 -19.14 11.97 -11.57
N ARG A 460 -20.08 11.03 -11.69
CA ARG A 460 -19.89 9.61 -11.33
C ARG A 460 -18.81 8.96 -12.19
N PHE A 461 -18.84 9.20 -13.50
CA PHE A 461 -17.82 8.67 -14.41
C PHE A 461 -16.42 9.21 -14.07
N MET A 462 -16.28 10.52 -13.85
CA MET A 462 -15.01 11.10 -13.43
C MET A 462 -14.56 10.54 -12.08
N ALA A 463 -15.45 10.52 -11.09
CA ALA A 463 -15.17 9.92 -9.79
C ALA A 463 -14.61 8.49 -9.92
N ALA A 464 -15.28 7.62 -10.66
CA ALA A 464 -14.86 6.25 -10.91
C ALA A 464 -13.52 6.21 -11.66
N HIS A 465 -13.40 6.92 -12.79
CA HIS A 465 -12.19 6.94 -13.60
C HIS A 465 -10.94 7.38 -12.82
N TRP A 466 -11.07 8.43 -12.00
CA TRP A 466 -9.98 8.95 -11.18
C TRP A 466 -9.72 8.11 -9.91
N ALA A 467 -10.75 7.56 -9.27
CA ALA A 467 -10.59 6.65 -8.15
C ALA A 467 -9.85 5.37 -8.56
N THR A 468 -10.22 4.78 -9.69
CA THR A 468 -9.52 3.61 -10.26
C THR A 468 -8.06 3.97 -10.56
N GLY A 469 -7.80 5.13 -11.18
CA GLY A 469 -6.43 5.61 -11.46
C GLY A 469 -5.58 5.89 -10.20
N ALA A 470 -6.17 6.42 -9.13
CA ALA A 470 -5.49 6.72 -7.87
C ALA A 470 -5.23 5.46 -7.02
N VAL A 471 -6.16 4.49 -7.05
CA VAL A 471 -5.99 3.20 -6.37
C VAL A 471 -4.83 2.41 -6.96
N HIS A 472 -4.54 2.57 -8.25
CA HIS A 472 -3.34 1.98 -8.89
C HIS A 472 -2.00 2.59 -8.46
N ILE A 473 -1.98 3.76 -7.79
CA ILE A 473 -0.76 4.38 -7.26
C ILE A 473 -0.37 3.78 -5.90
N VAL A 474 -1.35 3.33 -5.12
CA VAL A 474 -1.11 2.59 -3.88
C VAL A 474 -0.89 1.14 -4.28
N PRO A 475 0.30 0.54 -4.01
CA PRO A 475 0.57 -0.85 -4.38
C PRO A 475 -0.20 -1.79 -3.45
N VAL A 476 -1.51 -1.87 -3.62
CA VAL A 476 -2.31 -2.97 -3.10
C VAL A 476 -2.24 -4.05 -4.16
N PHE A 477 -1.57 -5.16 -3.84
CA PHE A 477 -1.43 -6.31 -4.72
C PHE A 477 -2.81 -6.85 -5.09
N GLY A 478 -3.39 -6.54 -6.25
CA GLY A 478 -4.69 -7.10 -6.66
C GLY A 478 -5.20 -6.49 -7.98
N GLU A 479 -6.03 -7.25 -8.70
CA GLU A 479 -6.66 -6.83 -9.97
C GLU A 479 -7.74 -5.74 -9.78
N HIS A 480 -8.18 -5.17 -10.92
CA HIS A 480 -9.23 -4.15 -11.02
C HIS A 480 -10.52 -4.54 -10.25
N GLY A 481 -11.15 -3.58 -9.55
CA GLY A 481 -12.44 -3.80 -8.87
C GLY A 481 -12.37 -4.27 -7.42
N ALA A 482 -11.20 -4.19 -6.77
CA ALA A 482 -11.02 -4.65 -5.40
C ALA A 482 -11.90 -3.90 -4.37
N LEU A 483 -12.19 -4.54 -3.23
CA LEU A 483 -12.90 -3.97 -2.06
C LEU A 483 -12.37 -2.59 -1.61
N LEU A 484 -11.09 -2.27 -1.90
CA LEU A 484 -10.52 -0.94 -1.65
C LEU A 484 -11.15 0.14 -2.55
N GLU A 485 -11.37 -0.14 -3.82
CA GLU A 485 -12.05 0.78 -4.74
C GLU A 485 -13.47 1.05 -4.26
N HIS A 486 -14.20 0.00 -3.86
CA HIS A 486 -15.54 0.11 -3.27
C HIS A 486 -15.52 0.92 -1.96
N ALA A 487 -14.55 0.67 -1.06
CA ALA A 487 -14.44 1.37 0.21
C ALA A 487 -14.06 2.86 0.04
N VAL A 488 -13.16 3.19 -0.89
CA VAL A 488 -12.83 4.57 -1.26
C VAL A 488 -14.07 5.26 -1.83
N PHE A 489 -14.78 4.58 -2.74
CA PHE A 489 -16.02 5.09 -3.29
C PHE A 489 -17.08 5.32 -2.20
N ASP A 490 -17.22 4.38 -1.27
CA ASP A 490 -18.13 4.51 -0.12
C ASP A 490 -17.75 5.67 0.79
N LEU A 491 -16.46 5.82 1.12
CA LEU A 491 -15.98 6.84 2.04
C LEU A 491 -16.17 8.25 1.47
N PHE A 492 -15.89 8.45 0.18
CA PHE A 492 -15.90 9.77 -0.45
C PHE A 492 -17.23 10.12 -1.14
N TYR A 493 -18.06 9.14 -1.50
CA TYR A 493 -19.33 9.38 -2.22
C TYR A 493 -20.55 8.89 -1.42
N ASN A 494 -20.65 7.61 -1.06
CA ASN A 494 -21.87 7.07 -0.45
C ASN A 494 -22.07 7.51 1.01
N ARG A 495 -21.01 7.59 1.80
CA ARG A 495 -21.07 8.00 3.20
C ARG A 495 -21.44 9.47 3.35
N PRO A 496 -20.90 10.43 2.56
CA PRO A 496 -21.40 11.81 2.56
C PRO A 496 -22.88 11.91 2.15
N LEU A 497 -23.33 11.15 1.15
CA LEU A 497 -24.75 11.10 0.77
C LEU A 497 -25.64 10.54 1.87
N THR A 498 -25.20 9.48 2.55
CA THR A 498 -25.90 8.86 3.69
C THR A 498 -25.96 9.81 4.89
N ILE A 499 -24.84 10.49 5.21
CA ILE A 499 -24.80 11.52 6.26
C ILE A 499 -25.78 12.64 5.91
N ARG A 500 -25.78 13.11 4.66
CA ARG A 500 -26.72 14.14 4.20
C ARG A 500 -28.18 13.70 4.33
N ARG A 501 -28.52 12.46 3.93
CA ARG A 501 -29.87 11.91 4.08
C ARG A 501 -30.29 11.87 5.55
N ARG A 502 -29.43 11.34 6.42
CA ARG A 502 -29.65 11.34 7.88
C ARG A 502 -29.77 12.75 8.46
N MET A 503 -29.00 13.72 7.97
CA MET A 503 -29.12 15.12 8.37
C MET A 503 -30.46 15.71 7.98
N LYS A 504 -30.98 15.40 6.78
CA LYS A 504 -32.32 15.83 6.32
C LYS A 504 -33.43 15.19 7.15
N GLU A 505 -33.38 13.87 7.35
CA GLU A 505 -34.34 13.14 8.19
C GLU A 505 -34.37 13.70 9.62
N ARG A 506 -33.20 13.93 10.22
CA ARG A 506 -33.08 14.58 11.54
C ARG A 506 -33.62 16.00 11.55
N ALA A 507 -33.40 16.78 10.50
CA ALA A 507 -33.93 18.13 10.39
C ALA A 507 -35.47 18.13 10.30
N ALA A 508 -36.05 17.20 9.53
CA ALA A 508 -37.50 17.03 9.42
C ALA A 508 -38.13 16.61 10.76
N LEU A 509 -37.54 15.64 11.46
CA LEU A 509 -38.00 15.23 12.79
C LEU A 509 -37.95 16.37 13.81
N ARG A 510 -36.93 17.23 13.74
CA ARG A 510 -36.73 18.35 14.66
C ARG A 510 -37.57 19.58 14.33
N ALA A 511 -38.07 19.71 13.10
CA ALA A 511 -38.93 20.82 12.71
C ALA A 511 -40.22 20.89 13.56
N ASN A 512 -40.67 19.74 14.08
CA ASN A 512 -41.85 19.62 14.94
C ASN A 512 -41.56 19.87 16.43
N MET A 513 -40.33 20.21 16.80
CA MET A 513 -39.93 20.46 18.20
C MET A 513 -39.78 21.97 18.46
N SER A 514 -40.01 22.40 19.70
CA SER A 514 -39.69 23.77 20.13
C SER A 514 -38.17 24.01 20.09
N ALA A 515 -37.73 25.12 19.51
CA ALA A 515 -36.34 25.57 19.62
C ALA A 515 -36.04 26.05 21.05
N ARG A 516 -34.89 25.64 21.60
CA ARG A 516 -34.43 26.05 22.94
C ARG A 516 -33.04 26.65 22.82
N SER A 517 -32.76 27.69 23.61
CA SER A 517 -31.43 28.34 23.66
C SER A 517 -31.00 28.73 25.07
N TRP A 518 -31.86 28.55 26.08
CA TRP A 518 -31.58 28.97 27.46
C TRP A 518 -30.37 28.23 28.04
N HIS A 519 -30.09 27.00 27.59
CA HIS A 519 -29.00 26.15 28.06
C HIS A 519 -27.60 26.64 27.61
N ALA A 520 -27.51 27.57 26.66
CA ALA A 520 -26.23 28.12 26.22
C ALA A 520 -25.54 28.90 27.35
N VAL A 521 -26.30 29.69 28.13
CA VAL A 521 -25.79 30.50 29.25
C VAL A 521 -25.21 29.65 30.38
N PRO A 522 -25.90 28.63 30.94
CA PRO A 522 -25.34 27.78 31.98
C PRO A 522 -24.17 26.92 31.47
N LEU A 523 -24.16 26.51 30.19
CA LEU A 523 -23.01 25.79 29.62
C LEU A 523 -21.79 26.69 29.43
N ALA A 524 -21.98 27.96 29.05
CA ALA A 524 -20.91 28.94 29.01
C ALA A 524 -20.34 29.21 30.42
N ALA A 525 -21.21 29.34 31.43
CA ALA A 525 -20.79 29.46 32.82
C ALA A 525 -20.01 28.22 33.30
N ALA A 526 -20.44 27.01 32.89
CA ALA A 526 -19.72 25.78 33.16
C ALA A 526 -18.32 25.77 32.50
N ALA A 527 -18.19 26.29 31.27
CA ALA A 527 -16.90 26.43 30.59
C ALA A 527 -15.94 27.29 31.41
N VAL A 528 -16.40 28.47 31.84
CA VAL A 528 -15.64 29.39 32.68
C VAL A 528 -15.24 28.70 34.00
N GLY A 529 -16.14 27.95 34.62
CA GLY A 529 -15.85 27.18 35.83
C GLY A 529 -14.77 26.11 35.64
N VAL A 530 -14.79 25.38 34.52
CA VAL A 530 -13.76 24.38 34.20
C VAL A 530 -12.39 25.02 34.00
N PHE A 531 -12.31 26.15 33.30
CA PHE A 531 -11.05 26.88 33.14
C PHE A 531 -10.55 27.45 34.48
N ALA A 532 -11.43 28.04 35.28
CA ALA A 532 -11.08 28.57 36.60
C ALA A 532 -10.60 27.47 37.57
N LEU A 533 -11.22 26.28 37.54
CA LEU A 533 -10.78 25.11 38.31
C LEU A 533 -9.42 24.58 37.84
N ALA A 534 -9.19 24.55 36.53
CA ALA A 534 -7.90 24.14 35.96
C ALA A 534 -6.79 25.11 36.36
N ASP A 535 -7.04 26.41 36.31
CA ASP A 535 -6.09 27.45 36.73
C ASP A 535 -5.82 27.38 38.23
N TRP A 536 -6.87 27.24 39.05
CA TRP A 536 -6.75 27.09 40.51
C TRP A 536 -5.98 25.83 40.91
N PHE A 537 -6.24 24.70 40.24
CA PHE A 537 -5.51 23.45 40.49
C PHE A 537 -4.04 23.59 40.11
N CYS A 538 -3.74 24.18 38.94
CA CYS A 538 -2.37 24.44 38.52
C CYS A 538 -1.63 25.36 39.49
N LEU A 539 -2.27 26.46 39.92
CA LEU A 539 -1.73 27.40 40.90
C LEU A 539 -1.44 26.74 42.25
N ARG A 540 -2.37 25.90 42.74
CA ARG A 540 -2.22 25.22 44.03
C ARG A 540 -1.13 24.15 44.02
N THR A 541 -0.93 23.49 42.88
CA THR A 541 -0.02 22.34 42.76
C THR A 541 1.40 22.77 42.35
N TRP A 542 1.52 23.79 41.50
CA TRP A 542 2.79 24.20 40.89
C TRP A 542 3.17 25.67 41.14
N GLY A 543 2.35 26.43 41.87
CA GLY A 543 2.65 27.81 42.27
C GLY A 543 2.69 28.83 41.12
N THR A 544 2.35 28.42 39.90
CA THR A 544 2.44 29.24 38.69
C THR A 544 1.20 29.05 37.82
N LEU A 545 0.80 30.10 37.09
CA LEU A 545 -0.28 30.00 36.12
C LEU A 545 0.17 29.16 34.91
N PRO A 546 -0.65 28.20 34.46
CA PRO A 546 -0.29 27.35 33.34
C PRO A 546 -0.31 28.13 32.03
N THR A 547 0.59 27.79 31.10
CA THR A 547 0.55 28.33 29.74
C THR A 547 -0.46 27.57 28.88
N LEU A 548 -0.87 28.15 27.74
CA LEU A 548 -1.74 27.49 26.75
C LEU A 548 -1.23 26.11 26.32
N ALA A 549 0.09 25.92 26.27
CA ALA A 549 0.71 24.64 25.95
C ALA A 549 0.48 23.58 27.04
N ASN A 550 0.34 23.98 28.31
CA ASN A 550 0.08 23.08 29.43
C ASN A 550 -1.40 22.72 29.55
N LEU A 551 -2.31 23.62 29.14
CA LEU A 551 -3.76 23.42 29.16
C LEU A 551 -4.35 22.98 27.82
N TRP A 552 -3.53 22.62 26.83
CA TRP A 552 -3.98 22.35 25.46
C TRP A 552 -5.15 21.36 25.39
N ALA A 553 -5.15 20.32 26.23
CA ALA A 553 -6.23 19.34 26.30
C ALA A 553 -7.53 19.95 26.83
N VAL A 554 -7.47 20.78 27.88
CA VAL A 554 -8.65 21.47 28.45
C VAL A 554 -9.18 22.52 27.46
N VAL A 555 -8.28 23.24 26.80
CA VAL A 555 -8.60 24.27 25.80
C VAL A 555 -9.28 23.68 24.56
N LEU A 556 -8.92 22.46 24.15
CA LEU A 556 -9.56 21.80 23.01
C LEU A 556 -10.82 21.01 23.39
N LEU A 557 -10.78 20.25 24.49
CA LEU A 557 -11.86 19.33 24.85
C LEU A 557 -13.06 20.05 25.45
N THR A 558 -12.85 21.11 26.25
CA THR A 558 -13.95 21.82 26.94
C THR A 558 -14.88 22.51 25.94
N PRO A 559 -14.38 23.32 24.97
CA PRO A 559 -15.26 23.90 23.95
C PRO A 559 -15.89 22.85 23.04
N ALA A 560 -15.16 21.78 22.69
CA ALA A 560 -15.71 20.71 21.86
C ALA A 560 -16.88 19.97 22.54
N ALA A 561 -16.72 19.61 23.82
CA ALA A 561 -17.74 18.91 24.60
C ALA A 561 -18.96 19.81 24.87
N LEU A 562 -18.73 21.06 25.27
CA LEU A 562 -19.81 22.01 25.56
C LEU A 562 -20.52 22.46 24.28
N GLY A 563 -19.80 22.71 23.19
CA GLY A 563 -20.40 22.98 21.88
C GLY A 563 -21.26 21.82 21.38
N ALA A 564 -20.84 20.56 21.62
CA ALA A 564 -21.65 19.38 21.36
C ALA A 564 -22.90 19.32 22.25
N ALA A 565 -22.79 19.65 23.54
CA ALA A 565 -23.93 19.71 24.47
C ALA A 565 -24.93 20.82 24.07
N VAL A 566 -24.44 22.01 23.70
CA VAL A 566 -25.24 23.13 23.21
C VAL A 566 -26.02 22.72 21.97
N THR A 567 -25.37 22.06 21.01
CA THR A 567 -26.04 21.55 19.81
C THR A 567 -27.05 20.46 20.14
N LEU A 568 -26.77 19.52 21.04
CA LEU A 568 -27.72 18.46 21.41
C LEU A 568 -28.99 19.01 22.06
N LEU A 569 -28.84 19.94 23.00
CA LEU A 569 -29.93 20.51 23.79
C LEU A 569 -30.78 21.55 23.03
N ALA A 570 -30.29 22.07 21.89
CA ALA A 570 -30.98 23.06 21.08
C ALA A 570 -32.27 22.57 20.37
N CYS A 571 -32.66 21.29 20.51
CA CYS A 571 -33.96 20.73 20.08
C CYS A 571 -34.39 21.16 18.65
N GLY A 572 -35.48 21.91 18.49
CA GLY A 572 -35.99 22.32 17.17
C GLY A 572 -35.17 23.40 16.45
N ALA A 573 -34.07 23.90 17.03
CA ALA A 573 -33.28 24.95 16.40
C ALA A 573 -32.68 24.48 15.05
N PRO A 574 -32.75 25.29 13.98
CA PRO A 574 -32.17 24.94 12.69
C PRO A 574 -30.64 24.92 12.75
N THR A 575 -29.99 24.15 11.88
CA THR A 575 -28.53 23.93 11.87
C THR A 575 -27.70 25.22 11.94
N PRO A 576 -27.99 26.30 11.17
CA PRO A 576 -27.22 27.54 11.27
C PRO A 576 -27.29 28.18 12.66
N ARG A 577 -28.47 28.18 13.29
CA ARG A 577 -28.67 28.76 14.63
C ARG A 577 -27.95 27.97 15.72
N ARG A 578 -27.81 26.66 15.53
CA ARG A 578 -27.04 25.79 16.43
C ARG A 578 -25.54 26.03 16.35
N VAL A 579 -25.02 26.31 15.15
CA VAL A 579 -23.62 26.66 14.92
C VAL A 579 -23.29 28.04 15.49
N VAL A 580 -24.25 28.97 15.53
CA VAL A 580 -24.06 30.28 16.17
C VAL A 580 -24.12 30.20 17.70
N LEU A 581 -24.89 29.25 18.25
CA LEU A 581 -25.03 29.05 19.69
C LEU A 581 -23.85 28.29 20.31
N ALA A 582 -23.26 27.35 19.56
CA ALA A 582 -22.10 26.55 19.97
C ALA A 582 -20.81 27.30 19.65
#